data_AF-A0A3B8L4G0-F1
#
_entry.id   AF-A0A3B8L4G0-F1
#
_cell.length_a   1.000
_cell.length_b   1.000
_cell.length_c   1.000
_cell.angle_alpha   90.00
_cell.angle_beta   90.00
_cell.angle_gamma   90.00
#
_symmetry.space_group_name_H-M   'P 1'
#
loop_
_entity.id
_entity.type
_entity.pdbx_description
1 polymer ?
#
loop_
_entity_poly.entity_id
_entity_poly.type
_entity_poly.pdbx_seq_one_letter_code
_entity_poly.pdbx_strand_id
1 'polypeptide(L)' 'GFTMWLAGGGVRRGLTFGATDDFGFFAVQDKVHVHDLHATMLHLLGLDHEALTYRYSGRDFRLTDVSGRVVDEIVA' A
#
# COMPACT_ATOMS: atom_id res chain seq x y z
N GLY A 1 -6.96 -2.32 -13.17
CA GLY A 1 -6.52 -2.03 -11.77
C GLY A 1 -7.73 -1.72 -10.90
N PHE A 2 -7.55 -1.39 -9.63
CA PHE A 2 -8.62 -0.88 -8.77
C PHE A 2 -8.26 0.51 -8.25
N THR A 3 -9.25 1.37 -8.07
CA THR A 3 -9.08 2.73 -7.56
C THR A 3 -9.40 2.76 -6.07
N MET A 4 -8.54 3.38 -5.27
CA MET A 4 -8.73 3.54 -3.83
C MET A 4 -8.82 5.01 -3.46
N TRP A 5 -9.59 5.30 -2.42
CA TRP A 5 -9.68 6.63 -1.83
C TRP A 5 -9.28 6.55 -0.35
N LEU A 6 -8.40 7.46 0.07
CA LEU A 6 -7.85 7.51 1.42
C LEU A 6 -8.06 8.91 1.99
N ALA A 7 -8.34 9.00 3.28
CA ALA A 7 -8.48 10.26 4.01
C ALA A 7 -8.08 10.08 5.48
N GLY A 8 -7.53 11.14 6.09
CA GLY A 8 -7.08 11.12 7.49
C GLY A 8 -5.78 10.34 7.68
N GLY A 9 -5.46 9.98 8.93
CA GLY A 9 -4.33 9.08 9.26
C GLY A 9 -2.92 9.57 8.91
N GLY A 10 -2.75 10.83 8.49
CA GLY A 10 -1.48 11.33 7.96
C GLY A 10 -1.31 11.18 6.45
N VAL A 11 -2.38 10.88 5.71
CA VAL A 11 -2.37 10.86 4.24
C VAL A 11 -2.32 12.29 3.70
N ARG A 12 -1.48 12.50 2.69
CA ARG A 12 -1.33 13.79 2.01
C ARG A 12 -2.63 14.20 1.31
N ARG A 13 -3.15 15.38 1.69
CA ARG A 13 -4.42 15.91 1.16
C ARG A 13 -4.31 16.38 -0.30
N GLY A 14 -5.42 16.27 -1.04
CA GLY A 14 -5.54 16.85 -2.38
C GLY A 14 -4.63 16.21 -3.44
N LEU A 15 -4.24 14.95 -3.23
CA LEU A 15 -3.35 14.20 -4.11
C LEU A 15 -4.14 13.18 -4.95
N THR A 16 -3.81 13.12 -6.24
CA THR A 16 -4.10 11.96 -7.09
C THR A 16 -2.77 11.30 -7.42
N PHE A 17 -2.65 9.99 -7.20
CA PHE A 17 -1.40 9.25 -7.35
C PHE A 17 -1.57 8.06 -8.29
N GLY A 18 -0.67 7.95 -9.25
CA GLY A 18 -0.75 6.97 -10.33
C GLY A 18 -1.76 7.31 -11.42
N ALA A 19 -1.68 6.58 -12.53
CA ALA A 19 -2.59 6.69 -13.65
C ALA A 19 -2.75 5.34 -14.36
N THR A 20 -3.90 5.18 -15.01
CA THR A 20 -4.17 4.06 -15.92
C THR A 20 -4.01 4.48 -17.38
N ASP A 21 -3.96 3.52 -18.29
CA ASP A 21 -4.10 3.76 -19.72
C ASP A 21 -5.47 4.38 -20.06
N ASP A 22 -5.62 4.83 -21.30
CA ASP A 22 -6.82 5.54 -21.79
C ASP A 22 -8.11 4.72 -21.65
N PHE A 23 -7.98 3.39 -21.55
CA PHE A 23 -9.09 2.45 -21.38
C PHE A 23 -9.32 2.02 -19.92
N GLY A 24 -8.42 2.39 -19.00
CA GLY A 24 -8.53 2.03 -17.58
C GLY A 24 -8.16 0.59 -17.22
N PHE A 25 -7.57 -0.18 -18.14
CA PHE A 25 -7.22 -1.58 -17.92
C PHE A 25 -5.93 -1.73 -17.12
N PHE A 26 -4.90 -0.99 -17.49
CA PHE A 26 -3.56 -1.16 -16.94
C PHE A 26 -3.09 0.08 -16.21
N ALA A 27 -2.48 -0.10 -15.03
CA ALA A 27 -1.73 0.98 -14.40
C ALA A 27 -0.46 1.25 -15.23
N VAL A 28 -0.27 2.51 -15.64
CA VAL A 28 0.84 2.94 -16.50
C VAL A 28 1.83 3.84 -15.76
N GLN A 29 1.36 4.58 -14.75
CA GLN A 29 2.18 5.49 -13.94
C GLN A 29 2.05 5.16 -12.45
N ASP A 30 3.16 5.32 -11.71
CA ASP A 30 3.29 5.20 -10.25
C ASP A 30 2.47 4.03 -9.68
N LYS A 31 2.76 2.83 -10.18
CA LYS A 31 1.99 1.62 -9.88
C LYS A 31 2.16 1.25 -8.41
N VAL A 32 1.05 1.08 -7.72
CA VAL A 32 1.00 0.62 -6.33
C VAL A 32 0.41 -0.78 -6.31
N HIS A 33 1.15 -1.74 -5.74
CA HIS A 33 0.59 -3.08 -5.52
C HIS A 33 -0.26 -3.10 -4.25
N VAL A 34 -1.17 -4.06 -4.13
CA VAL A 34 -2.02 -4.19 -2.93
C VAL A 34 -1.20 -4.37 -1.64
N HIS A 35 -0.03 -5.01 -1.75
CA HIS A 35 0.92 -5.17 -0.64
C HIS A 35 1.47 -3.83 -0.16
N ASP A 36 1.80 -2.92 -1.09
CA ASP A 36 2.29 -1.58 -0.77
C ASP A 36 1.19 -0.72 -0.14
N LEU A 37 -0.05 -0.85 -0.63
CA LEU A 37 -1.20 -0.19 -0.04
C LEU A 37 -1.42 -0.62 1.41
N HIS A 38 -1.42 -1.93 1.68
CA HIS A 38 -1.57 -2.44 3.04
C HIS A 38 -0.39 -2.06 3.94
N ALA A 39 0.84 -2.10 3.43
CA ALA A 39 2.03 -1.64 4.15
C ALA A 39 1.90 -0.16 4.56
N THR A 40 1.44 0.68 3.64
CA THR A 40 1.22 2.11 3.89
C THR A 40 0.09 2.35 4.89
N MET A 41 -1.00 1.59 4.82
CA MET A 41 -2.10 1.68 5.80
C MET A 41 -1.63 1.33 7.21
N LEU A 42 -0.83 0.26 7.36
CA LEU A 42 -0.27 -0.12 8.66
C LEU A 42 0.70 0.94 9.19
N HIS A 43 1.54 1.50 8.31
CA HIS A 43 2.42 2.61 8.65
C HIS A 43 1.66 3.83 9.18
N LEU A 44 0.56 4.23 8.52
CA LEU A 44 -0.30 5.34 8.95
C LEU A 44 -1.00 5.07 10.30
N LEU A 45 -1.14 3.81 10.69
CA LEU A 45 -1.62 3.40 12.02
C LEU A 45 -0.50 3.34 13.08
N GLY A 46 0.73 3.67 12.72
CA GLY A 46 1.90 3.58 13.60
C GLY A 46 2.46 2.16 13.78
N LEU A 47 2.14 1.25 12.86
CA LEU A 47 2.60 -0.14 12.89
C LEU A 47 3.68 -0.38 11.83
N ASP A 48 4.76 -1.03 12.25
CA ASP A 48 5.74 -1.60 11.32
C ASP A 48 5.20 -2.94 10.79
N HIS A 49 4.86 -2.98 9.50
CA HIS A 49 4.27 -4.17 8.88
C HIS A 49 5.25 -5.36 8.84
N GLU A 50 6.57 -5.14 8.90
CA GLU A 50 7.56 -6.21 8.91
C GLU A 50 7.66 -6.88 10.28
N ALA A 51 7.46 -6.09 11.34
CA ALA A 51 7.42 -6.58 12.72
C ALA A 51 6.18 -7.44 13.03
N LEU A 52 5.13 -7.37 12.19
CA LEU A 52 3.93 -8.20 12.28
C LEU A 52 4.08 -9.58 11.62
N THR A 53 5.32 -10.06 11.48
CA THR A 53 5.63 -11.36 10.89
C THR A 53 5.55 -12.46 11.96
N TYR A 54 4.82 -13.54 11.68
CA TYR A 54 4.71 -14.70 12.57
C TYR A 54 4.90 -16.01 11.80
N ARG A 55 5.55 -16.99 12.44
CA ARG A 55 5.79 -18.32 11.85
C ARG A 55 4.57 -19.22 12.08
N TYR A 56 3.98 -19.72 11.00
CA TYR A 56 2.88 -20.68 11.04
C TYR A 56 3.07 -21.74 9.96
N SER A 57 2.81 -23.01 10.26
CA SER A 57 2.91 -24.13 9.30
C SER A 57 4.23 -24.14 8.49
N GLY A 58 5.36 -23.81 9.13
CA GLY A 58 6.67 -23.79 8.48
C GLY A 58 6.95 -22.58 7.58
N ARG A 59 6.07 -21.58 7.48
CA ARG A 59 6.27 -20.34 6.70
C ARG A 59 6.08 -19.09 7.55
N ASP A 60 6.82 -18.04 7.22
CA ASP A 60 6.58 -16.71 7.79
C ASP A 60 5.37 -16.07 7.10
N PHE A 61 4.38 -15.68 7.90
CA PHE A 61 3.19 -14.96 7.47
C PHE A 61 3.27 -13.52 7.95
N ARG A 62 2.78 -12.60 7.12
CA ARG A 62 2.72 -11.16 7.40
C ARG A 62 1.38 -10.63 6.89
N LEU A 63 0.85 -9.56 7.49
CA LEU A 63 -0.39 -8.94 7.00
C LEU A 63 -0.27 -8.41 5.56
N THR A 64 0.92 -8.00 5.15
CA THR A 64 1.20 -7.57 3.76
C THR A 64 1.68 -8.73 2.89
N ASP A 65 1.64 -9.97 3.40
CA ASP A 65 2.10 -11.20 2.74
C ASP A 65 3.62 -11.19 2.46
N VAL A 66 4.05 -11.48 1.24
CA VAL A 66 5.47 -11.71 0.88
C VAL A 66 6.27 -10.45 0.59
N SER A 67 5.61 -9.31 0.38
CA SER A 67 6.27 -8.05 0.00
C SER A 67 5.46 -6.83 0.48
N GLY A 68 5.87 -5.64 0.05
CA GLY A 68 5.23 -4.38 0.37
C GLY A 68 6.25 -3.33 0.77
N ARG A 69 6.16 -2.15 0.17
CA ARG A 69 6.83 -0.94 0.63
C ARG A 69 5.82 0.08 1.12
N VAL A 70 6.23 0.94 2.04
CA VAL A 70 5.49 2.17 2.32
C VAL A 70 5.56 3.06 1.07
N VAL A 71 4.41 3.62 0.68
CA VAL A 71 4.29 4.59 -0.41
C VAL A 71 4.43 5.97 0.19
N ASP A 72 5.67 6.39 0.44
CA ASP A 72 5.98 7.66 1.08
C ASP A 72 5.40 8.87 0.34
N GLU A 73 5.19 8.74 -0.97
CA GLU A 73 4.65 9.80 -1.83
C GLU A 73 3.22 10.24 -1.46
N ILE A 74 2.46 9.34 -0.80
CA ILE A 74 1.07 9.59 -0.35
C ILE A 74 0.98 9.91 1.15
N VAL A 75 2.08 9.85 1.90
CA VAL A 75 2.16 10.22 3.32
C VAL A 75 2.50 11.72 3.46
N ALA A 76 2.02 12.37 4.52
CA ALA A 76 2.13 13.82 4.76
C ALA A 76 3.38 14.23 5.56
#